data_AF-A0A5E4ABR5-F1
#
_entry.id   AF-A0A5E4ABR5-F1
#
_cell.length_a   1.000
_cell.length_b   1.000
_cell.length_c   1.000
_cell.angle_alpha   90.00
_cell.angle_beta   90.00
_cell.angle_gamma   90.00
#
_symmetry.space_group_name_H-M   'P 1'
#
loop_
_entity.id
_entity.type
_entity.pdbx_description
1 polymer ?
#
loop_
_entity_poly.entity_id
_entity_poly.type
_entity_poly.pdbx_seq_one_letter_code
_entity_poly.pdbx_strand_id
1 'polypeptide(L)'
;MGCLLVSTGYSMFAVGIGTLLIGYWSMMKWNRERRRLQIEDLEARIALMPLFQAERDRRILQMLRENLEEEAIIMKDVPDWKVGESVFHTQRWVSPTIGELYGLRTTEELLNANYGFMLYT
;
A
#
# COMPACT_ATOMS: atom_id res chain seq x y z
N MET A 1 51.19 -39.76 12.83
CA MET A 1 49.91 -39.44 12.15
C MET A 1 49.06 -38.37 12.84
N GLY A 2 49.19 -38.11 14.16
CA GLY A 2 48.37 -37.11 14.87
C GLY A 2 48.63 -35.62 14.53
N CYS A 3 49.87 -35.23 14.22
CA CYS A 3 50.18 -33.81 13.91
C CYS A 3 49.56 -33.30 12.60
N LEU A 4 49.43 -34.16 11.58
CA LEU A 4 48.87 -33.77 10.29
C LEU A 4 47.36 -33.50 10.36
N LEU A 5 46.62 -34.21 11.23
CA LEU A 5 45.17 -33.98 11.42
C LEU A 5 44.89 -32.63 12.10
N VAL A 6 45.76 -32.18 13.01
CA VAL A 6 45.62 -30.89 13.70
C VAL A 6 45.88 -29.72 12.74
N SER A 7 46.89 -29.80 11.87
CA SER A 7 47.15 -28.78 10.85
C SER A 7 46.02 -28.65 9.81
N THR A 8 45.33 -29.76 9.49
CA THR A 8 44.18 -29.74 8.58
C THR A 8 42.94 -29.14 9.25
N GLY A 9 42.77 -29.31 10.57
CA GLY A 9 41.67 -28.69 11.31
C GLY A 9 41.75 -27.16 11.33
N TYR A 10 42.93 -26.60 11.65
CA TYR A 10 43.13 -25.15 11.66
C TYR A 10 43.00 -24.51 10.27
N SER A 11 43.45 -25.18 9.21
CA SER A 11 43.32 -24.66 7.85
C SER A 11 41.87 -24.63 7.36
N MET A 12 41.04 -25.61 7.73
CA MET A 12 39.61 -25.60 7.42
C MET A 12 38.86 -24.44 8.09
N PHE A 13 39.16 -24.15 9.36
CA PHE A 13 38.58 -22.98 10.04
C PHE A 13 39.05 -21.67 9.41
N ALA A 14 40.31 -21.56 9.02
CA ALA A 14 40.83 -20.36 8.35
C ALA A 14 40.13 -20.10 7.01
N VAL A 15 39.91 -21.14 6.19
CA VAL A 15 39.17 -21.02 4.93
C VAL A 15 37.70 -20.68 5.18
N GLY A 16 37.05 -21.32 6.16
CA GLY A 16 35.66 -21.03 6.53
C GLY A 16 35.46 -19.60 7.01
N ILE A 17 36.35 -19.09 7.87
CA ILE A 17 36.31 -17.69 8.31
C ILE A 17 36.59 -16.74 7.14
N GLY A 18 37.53 -17.08 6.25
CA GLY A 18 37.85 -16.29 5.06
C GLY A 18 36.66 -16.12 4.12
N THR A 19 35.95 -17.20 3.80
CA THR A 19 34.76 -17.14 2.94
C THR A 19 33.60 -16.41 3.61
N LEU A 20 33.41 -16.58 4.92
CA LEU A 20 32.42 -15.82 5.69
C LEU A 20 32.71 -14.32 5.66
N LEU A 21 33.96 -13.89 5.91
CA LEU A 21 34.33 -12.48 5.88
C LEU A 21 34.10 -11.86 4.48
N ILE A 22 34.43 -12.57 3.41
CA ILE A 22 34.16 -12.13 2.03
C ILE A 22 32.66 -12.04 1.77
N GLY A 23 31.89 -13.05 2.19
CA GLY A 23 30.43 -13.08 2.06
C GLY A 23 29.74 -11.95 2.82
N TYR A 24 30.17 -11.67 4.05
CA TYR A 24 29.66 -10.53 4.82
C TYR A 24 30.03 -9.20 4.17
N TRP A 25 31.25 -9.05 3.65
CA TRP A 25 31.66 -7.82 2.97
C TRP A 25 30.87 -7.56 1.70
N SER A 26 30.67 -8.57 0.85
CA SER A 26 29.88 -8.44 -0.38
C SER A 26 28.40 -8.17 -0.07
N MET A 27 27.83 -8.86 0.92
CA MET A 27 26.47 -8.62 1.40
C MET A 27 26.30 -7.21 1.97
N MET A 28 27.26 -6.71 2.77
CA MET A 28 27.23 -5.35 3.28
C MET A 28 27.26 -4.31 2.16
N LYS A 29 28.11 -4.51 1.14
CA LYS A 29 28.17 -3.63 -0.03
C LYS A 29 26.83 -3.65 -0.78
N TRP A 30 26.27 -4.83 -1.03
CA TRP A 30 25.00 -4.98 -1.74
C TRP A 30 23.82 -4.39 -0.98
N ASN A 31 23.73 -4.61 0.34
CA ASN A 31 22.66 -4.05 1.16
C ASN A 31 22.70 -2.52 1.22
N ARG A 32 23.90 -1.92 1.17
CA ARG A 32 24.04 -0.47 1.05
C ARG A 32 23.52 0.03 -0.29
N GLU A 33 23.81 -0.68 -1.37
CA GLU A 33 23.30 -0.34 -2.71
C GLU A 33 21.79 -0.47 -2.79
N ARG A 34 21.23 -1.59 -2.31
CA ARG A 34 19.77 -1.79 -2.24
C ARG A 34 19.08 -0.70 -1.45
N ARG A 35 19.69 -0.21 -0.37
CA ARG A 35 19.15 0.91 0.40
C ARG A 35 19.15 2.20 -0.41
N ARG A 36 20.18 2.47 -1.21
CA ARG A 36 20.22 3.65 -2.09
C ARG A 36 19.09 3.60 -3.12
N LEU A 37 18.93 2.46 -3.79
CA LEU A 37 17.84 2.25 -4.75
C LEU A 37 16.45 2.40 -4.10
N GLN A 38 16.26 1.85 -2.89
CA GLN A 38 15.00 2.04 -2.15
C GLN A 38 14.73 3.51 -1.80
N ILE A 39 15.78 4.29 -1.50
CA ILE A 39 15.63 5.73 -1.25
C ILE A 39 15.22 6.44 -2.54
N GLU A 40 15.86 6.14 -3.67
CA GLU A 40 15.50 6.69 -4.98
C GLU A 40 14.04 6.37 -5.35
N ASP A 41 13.59 5.13 -5.14
CA ASP A 41 12.19 4.72 -5.38
C ASP A 41 11.20 5.48 -4.48
N LEU A 42 11.56 5.68 -3.20
CA LEU A 42 10.73 6.44 -2.26
C LEU A 42 10.67 7.93 -2.62
N GLU A 43 11.80 8.52 -3.01
CA GLU A 43 11.87 9.91 -3.48
C GLU A 43 11.03 10.10 -4.75
N ALA A 44 11.10 9.16 -5.70
CA ALA A 44 10.26 9.16 -6.89
C ALA A 44 8.76 9.09 -6.52
N ARG A 45 8.39 8.26 -5.54
CA ARG A 45 7.01 8.19 -5.04
C ARG A 45 6.57 9.49 -4.37
N ILE A 46 7.43 10.11 -3.55
CA ILE A 46 7.14 11.40 -2.89
C ILE A 46 6.88 12.49 -3.92
N ALA A 47 7.67 12.53 -5.01
CA ALA A 47 7.49 13.48 -6.09
C ALA A 47 6.13 13.35 -6.80
N LEU A 48 5.62 12.11 -6.96
CA LEU A 48 4.33 11.84 -7.61
C LEU A 48 3.12 11.95 -6.66
N MET A 49 3.34 11.84 -5.35
CA MET A 49 2.28 11.81 -4.34
C MET A 49 1.26 12.97 -4.41
N PRO A 50 1.64 14.26 -4.60
CA PRO A 50 0.66 15.34 -4.65
C PRO A 50 -0.30 15.24 -5.84
N LEU A 51 0.17 14.73 -6.98
CA LEU A 51 -0.68 14.53 -8.16
C LEU A 51 -1.72 13.43 -7.91
N PHE A 52 -1.28 12.27 -7.42
CA PHE A 52 -2.19 11.17 -7.09
C PHE A 52 -3.18 11.54 -5.99
N GLN A 53 -2.76 12.37 -5.03
CA GLN A 53 -3.67 12.86 -4.00
C GLN A 53 -4.77 13.74 -4.61
N ALA A 54 -4.41 14.70 -5.46
CA ALA A 54 -5.38 15.57 -6.12
C ALA A 54 -6.35 14.79 -7.04
N GLU A 55 -5.84 13.80 -7.78
CA GLU A 55 -6.69 12.93 -8.63
C GLU A 55 -7.64 12.07 -7.80
N ARG A 56 -7.16 11.50 -6.68
CA ARG A 56 -7.99 10.73 -5.75
C ARG A 56 -9.09 11.60 -5.15
N ASP A 57 -8.75 12.79 -4.68
CA ASP A 57 -9.70 13.71 -4.06
C ASP A 57 -10.80 14.11 -5.05
N ARG A 58 -10.43 14.45 -6.29
CA ARG A 58 -11.40 14.71 -7.37
C ARG A 58 -12.33 13.52 -7.62
N ARG A 59 -11.77 12.32 -7.74
CA ARG A 59 -12.54 11.09 -8.01
C ARG A 59 -13.55 10.81 -6.89
N ILE A 60 -13.13 10.95 -5.62
CA ILE A 60 -14.01 10.72 -4.47
C ILE A 60 -15.16 11.73 -4.46
N LEU A 61 -14.87 13.01 -4.65
CA LEU A 61 -15.90 14.05 -4.65
C LEU A 61 -16.88 13.90 -5.82
N GLN A 62 -16.40 13.46 -6.99
CA GLN A 62 -17.28 13.16 -8.13
C GLN A 62 -18.25 12.02 -7.81
N MET A 63 -17.76 10.90 -7.28
CA MET A 63 -18.63 9.76 -6.92
C MET A 63 -19.65 10.13 -5.83
N LEU A 64 -19.24 10.89 -4.80
CA LEU A 64 -20.17 11.35 -3.78
C LEU A 64 -21.22 12.31 -4.34
N ARG A 65 -20.82 13.16 -5.30
CA ARG A 65 -21.76 14.07 -5.96
C ARG A 65 -22.78 13.31 -6.80
N GLU A 66 -22.34 12.33 -7.58
CA GLU A 66 -23.21 11.42 -8.36
C GLU A 66 -24.19 10.68 -7.43
N ASN A 67 -23.68 10.09 -6.34
CA ASN A 67 -24.52 9.35 -5.39
C ASN A 67 -25.56 10.25 -4.71
N LEU A 68 -25.20 11.50 -4.39
CA LEU A 68 -26.15 12.47 -3.80
C LEU A 68 -27.24 12.88 -4.80
N GLU A 69 -26.88 13.08 -6.07
CA GLU A 69 -27.84 13.40 -7.13
C GLU A 69 -28.83 12.24 -7.36
N GLU A 70 -28.33 11.00 -7.39
CA GLU A 70 -29.19 9.80 -7.49
C GLU A 70 -30.04 9.58 -6.23
N GLU A 71 -29.48 9.78 -5.04
CA GLU A 71 -30.23 9.73 -3.78
C GLU A 71 -31.40 10.72 -3.79
N ALA A 72 -31.17 11.95 -4.28
CA ALA A 72 -32.23 12.96 -4.39
C ALA A 72 -33.38 12.53 -5.31
N ILE A 73 -33.06 11.78 -6.37
CA ILE A 73 -34.06 11.27 -7.32
C ILE A 73 -34.83 10.10 -6.70
N ILE A 74 -34.13 9.17 -6.06
CA ILE A 74 -34.72 7.95 -5.48
C ILE A 74 -35.57 8.27 -4.25
N MET A 75 -35.11 9.17 -3.39
CA MET A 75 -35.73 9.45 -2.08
C MET A 75 -36.73 10.61 -2.09
N LYS A 76 -37.04 11.18 -3.26
CA LYS A 76 -37.94 12.34 -3.39
C LYS A 76 -39.34 12.12 -2.78
N ASP A 77 -39.83 10.87 -2.78
CA ASP A 77 -41.21 10.53 -2.40
C ASP A 77 -41.31 9.99 -0.96
N VAL A 78 -40.18 9.85 -0.25
CA VAL A 78 -40.13 9.29 1.10
C VAL A 78 -40.24 10.41 2.15
N PRO A 79 -41.27 10.41 3.02
CA PRO A 79 -41.39 11.42 4.08
C PRO A 79 -40.25 11.29 5.10
N ASP A 80 -39.86 12.42 5.70
CA ASP A 80 -38.79 12.54 6.71
C ASP A 80 -37.36 12.18 6.24
N TRP A 81 -37.14 11.99 4.93
CA TRP A 81 -35.79 11.78 4.40
C TRP A 81 -35.08 13.10 4.08
N LYS A 82 -33.85 13.28 4.57
CA LYS A 82 -32.98 14.41 4.23
C LYS A 82 -31.79 13.93 3.42
N VAL A 83 -31.76 14.33 2.16
CA VAL A 83 -30.68 13.97 1.23
C VAL A 83 -29.34 14.52 1.74
N GLY A 84 -28.33 13.66 1.81
CA GLY A 84 -26.97 14.05 2.20
C GLY A 84 -26.81 14.50 3.66
N GLU A 85 -27.74 14.16 4.56
CA GLU A 85 -27.59 14.43 5.98
C GLU A 85 -26.46 13.58 6.57
N SER A 86 -25.50 14.22 7.25
CA SER A 86 -24.40 13.51 7.89
C SER A 86 -24.89 12.73 9.11
N VAL A 87 -24.57 11.44 9.19
CA VAL A 87 -24.88 10.58 10.35
C VAL A 87 -24.14 11.05 11.62
N PHE A 88 -23.00 11.71 11.45
CA PHE A 88 -22.19 12.22 12.56
C PHE A 88 -22.68 13.59 13.04
N HIS A 89 -22.51 13.84 14.35
CA HIS A 89 -22.79 15.16 14.95
C HIS A 89 -21.74 16.23 14.65
N THR A 90 -20.67 15.91 13.92
CA THR A 90 -19.54 16.81 13.66
C THR A 90 -19.58 17.39 12.25
N GLN A 91 -19.23 18.67 12.08
CA GLN A 91 -19.07 19.34 10.77
C GLN A 91 -17.74 19.03 10.08
N ARG A 92 -16.94 18.10 10.62
CA ARG A 92 -15.65 17.70 10.06
C ARG A 92 -15.88 16.78 8.85
N TRP A 93 -15.03 16.90 7.83
CA TRP A 93 -14.94 15.89 6.77
C TRP A 93 -14.60 14.50 7.34
N VAL A 94 -15.43 13.52 6.98
CA VAL A 94 -15.21 12.10 7.29
C VAL A 94 -14.91 11.39 5.97
N SER A 95 -13.87 10.57 5.95
CA SER A 95 -13.55 9.79 4.76
C SER A 95 -14.69 8.80 4.49
N PRO A 96 -15.23 8.76 3.26
CA PRO A 96 -16.33 7.87 2.94
C PRO A 96 -15.88 6.41 2.98
N THR A 97 -16.82 5.52 3.31
CA THR A 97 -16.59 4.07 3.25
C THR A 97 -16.69 3.56 1.80
N ILE A 98 -16.13 2.37 1.53
CA ILE A 98 -16.25 1.76 0.18
C ILE A 98 -17.74 1.52 -0.17
N GLY A 99 -18.56 1.16 0.81
CA GLY A 99 -20.01 1.00 0.63
C GLY A 99 -20.73 2.30 0.29
N GLU A 100 -20.34 3.43 0.88
CA GLU A 100 -20.90 4.75 0.54
C GLU A 100 -20.54 5.20 -0.89
N LEU A 101 -19.34 4.86 -1.37
CA LEU A 101 -18.90 5.22 -2.71
C LEU A 101 -19.48 4.30 -3.80
N TYR A 102 -19.45 2.99 -3.57
CA TYR A 102 -19.79 1.98 -4.58
C TYR A 102 -21.19 1.36 -4.38
N GLY A 103 -21.97 1.80 -3.40
CA GLY A 103 -23.26 1.18 -3.05
C GLY A 103 -24.31 1.19 -4.16
N LEU A 104 -24.28 2.21 -5.04
CA LEU A 104 -25.17 2.31 -6.21
C LEU A 104 -24.58 1.73 -7.49
N ARG A 105 -23.31 1.29 -7.45
CA ARG A 105 -22.58 0.79 -8.62
C ARG A 105 -22.79 -0.71 -8.80
N THR A 106 -22.21 -1.26 -9.88
CA THR A 106 -22.27 -2.68 -10.17
C THR A 106 -21.56 -3.49 -9.08
N THR A 107 -22.05 -4.72 -8.85
CA THR A 107 -21.46 -5.64 -7.87
C THR A 107 -20.02 -5.99 -8.23
N GLU A 108 -19.68 -6.07 -9.51
CA GLU A 108 -18.32 -6.30 -9.99
C GLU A 108 -17.35 -5.19 -9.55
N GLU A 109 -17.74 -3.92 -9.73
CA GLU A 109 -16.93 -2.77 -9.30
C GLU A 109 -16.75 -2.76 -7.78
N LEU A 110 -17.80 -3.06 -7.02
CA LEU A 110 -17.75 -3.13 -5.55
C LEU A 110 -16.82 -4.26 -5.08
N LEU A 111 -16.93 -5.45 -5.67
CA LEU A 111 -16.08 -6.60 -5.32
C LEU A 111 -14.62 -6.33 -5.66
N ASN A 112 -14.35 -5.72 -6.82
CA ASN A 112 -13.01 -5.33 -7.21
C ASN A 112 -12.43 -4.25 -6.27
N ALA A 113 -13.23 -3.25 -5.88
CA ALA A 113 -12.80 -2.22 -4.95
C ALA A 113 -12.46 -2.78 -3.55
N ASN A 114 -13.16 -3.81 -3.08
CA ASN A 114 -12.92 -4.42 -1.77
C ASN A 114 -11.79 -5.47 -1.78
N TYR A 115 -11.78 -6.35 -2.78
CA TYR A 115 -10.94 -7.55 -2.77
C TYR A 115 -9.89 -7.60 -3.88
N GLY A 116 -9.93 -6.67 -4.84
CA GLY A 116 -9.07 -6.69 -6.02
C GLY A 116 -7.59 -6.77 -5.70
N PHE A 117 -7.12 -6.08 -4.66
CA PHE A 117 -5.73 -6.14 -4.23
C PHE A 117 -5.33 -7.53 -3.68
N MET A 118 -6.18 -8.15 -2.87
CA MET A 118 -5.90 -9.47 -2.26
C MET A 118 -5.95 -10.60 -3.28
N LEU A 119 -6.82 -10.47 -4.29
CA LEU A 119 -6.98 -11.46 -5.36
C LEU A 119 -5.92 -11.32 -6.46
N TYR A 120 -5.15 -10.23 -6.45
CA TYR A 120 -4.10 -9.96 -7.43
C TYR A 120 -2.75 -10.51 -6.95
N THR A 121 -2.54 -11.80 -7.17
CA THR A 121 -1.27 -12.53 -6.99
C THR A 121 -1.02 -13.41 -8.19
#